data_AF-A0A2H5P8B5-F1
#
_entry.id   AF-A0A2H5P8B5-F1
#
_cell.length_a   1.000
_cell.length_b   1.000
_cell.length_c   1.000
_cell.angle_alpha   90.00
_cell.angle_beta   90.00
_cell.angle_gamma   90.00
#
_symmetry.space_group_name_H-M   'P 1'
#
loop_
_entity.id
_entity.type
_entity.pdbx_description
1 polymer ?
#
loop_
_entity_poly.entity_id
_entity_poly.type
_entity_poly.pdbx_seq_one_letter_code
_entity_poly.pdbx_strand_id
1 'polypeptide(L)'
;SYFYGIGFDSYWAWARYLPTSTSPLDCVILRRMAVSYSQCVQSLKVSLTGSDRCRDNDMKRNCLVFASSTESNSNPVLQSKVDRLLDSVKWDNKGLAVAIAQNVDTGAILMQGFANRDALATTISSRKATFYSRSRSTLWTKGETSQNFINVQDIFLDCDRDSIIYLGKPDGPTCHTGSETCYYTSVLDALKDQPVQGNNLAMTTLYSLESTISQRKAASKNGKPSWTKRLLLDSKLLCSKIREEADELCRTLEENEDNSRTASEMADVLYHAMVLLALKDVKAEEVLEVLRKRFSQSGIEEKRSRVSEN
;
A
#
# COMPACT_ATOMS: atom_id res chain seq x y z
N SER A 1 -45.12 35.91 -12.81
CA SER A 1 -44.93 36.45 -14.16
C SER A 1 -43.52 36.18 -14.61
N TYR A 2 -43.36 35.75 -15.87
CA TYR A 2 -42.13 35.56 -16.66
C TYR A 2 -41.01 34.64 -16.14
N PHE A 3 -40.70 33.66 -17.00
CA PHE A 3 -39.49 32.83 -17.03
C PHE A 3 -38.26 33.66 -17.43
N TYR A 4 -37.09 33.30 -16.91
CA TYR A 4 -36.03 32.66 -17.70
C TYR A 4 -35.08 31.92 -16.73
N GLY A 5 -34.60 30.74 -17.11
CA GLY A 5 -33.62 29.98 -16.32
C GLY A 5 -32.28 29.88 -17.03
N ILE A 6 -31.23 29.56 -16.26
CA ILE A 6 -29.98 28.91 -16.68
C ILE A 6 -29.45 28.19 -15.43
N GLY A 7 -29.10 26.92 -15.54
CA GLY A 7 -28.42 26.17 -14.48
C GLY A 7 -26.91 26.44 -14.50
N PHE A 8 -26.27 26.35 -13.33
CA PHE A 8 -24.81 26.44 -13.19
C PHE A 8 -24.25 25.12 -12.66
N ASP A 9 -23.84 24.25 -13.58
CA ASP A 9 -22.86 23.19 -13.30
C ASP A 9 -21.46 23.83 -13.27
N SER A 10 -20.80 23.79 -12.12
CA SER A 10 -19.47 24.38 -11.93
C SER A 10 -18.37 23.37 -12.26
N TYR A 11 -17.91 23.40 -13.52
CA TYR A 11 -16.77 22.62 -14.01
C TYR A 11 -15.43 23.22 -13.53
N TRP A 12 -14.56 22.40 -12.95
CA TRP A 12 -13.15 22.76 -12.77
C TRP A 12 -12.34 22.41 -14.03
N ALA A 13 -11.88 23.45 -14.72
CA ALA A 13 -11.02 23.36 -15.90
C ALA A 13 -9.56 23.68 -15.54
N TRP A 14 -8.62 22.83 -15.94
CA TRP A 14 -7.19 23.10 -15.81
C TRP A 14 -6.46 22.75 -17.12
N ALA A 15 -6.54 23.66 -18.10
CA ALA A 15 -5.84 23.57 -19.38
C ALA A 15 -5.84 24.91 -20.14
N ARG A 16 -4.99 25.86 -19.72
CA ARG A 16 -4.37 26.92 -20.55
C ARG A 16 -3.61 27.91 -19.64
N TYR A 17 -2.28 27.88 -19.70
CA TYR A 17 -1.39 29.04 -19.86
C TYR A 17 0.05 28.52 -19.88
N LEU A 18 0.65 28.47 -21.07
CA LEU A 18 2.09 28.30 -21.26
C LEU A 18 2.63 29.61 -21.86
N PRO A 19 3.70 30.21 -21.30
CA PRO A 19 4.45 31.24 -21.98
C PRO A 19 5.16 30.64 -23.21
N THR A 20 5.16 31.37 -24.32
CA THR A 20 5.89 31.01 -25.54
C THR A 20 7.38 31.39 -25.46
N SER A 21 8.25 30.60 -26.12
CA SER A 21 9.73 30.68 -26.14
C SER A 21 10.40 30.17 -24.85
N THR A 22 11.41 29.28 -24.82
CA THR A 22 12.12 28.44 -25.83
C THR A 22 12.16 26.96 -25.33
N SER A 23 12.89 25.94 -25.80
CA SER A 23 13.98 25.76 -26.80
C SER A 23 13.85 24.40 -27.54
N PRO A 24 14.65 24.09 -28.59
CA PRO A 24 14.55 22.78 -29.26
C PRO A 24 15.19 21.59 -28.53
N LEU A 25 15.94 21.77 -27.42
CA LEU A 25 16.76 20.69 -26.83
C LEU A 25 16.08 19.92 -25.68
N ASP A 26 15.06 20.48 -25.04
CA ASP A 26 14.41 19.87 -23.87
C ASP A 26 13.33 18.81 -24.21
N CYS A 27 12.98 18.67 -25.50
CA CYS A 27 11.88 17.82 -25.96
C CYS A 27 12.20 16.30 -25.96
N VAL A 28 13.45 15.91 -25.67
CA VAL A 28 13.90 14.50 -25.69
C VAL A 28 13.68 13.79 -24.34
N ILE A 29 13.65 14.52 -23.22
CA ILE A 29 13.62 13.93 -21.87
C ILE A 29 12.19 13.53 -21.44
N LEU A 30 11.18 14.36 -21.75
CA LEU A 30 9.79 14.13 -21.32
C LEU A 30 9.05 13.01 -22.07
N ARG A 31 9.59 12.48 -23.18
CA ARG A 31 8.99 11.35 -23.92
C ARG A 31 9.41 9.96 -23.43
N ARG A 32 10.31 9.84 -22.44
CA ARG A 32 10.82 8.53 -21.97
C ARG A 32 10.14 7.93 -20.74
N MET A 33 9.29 8.67 -20.01
CA MET A 33 8.67 8.16 -18.77
C MET A 33 7.26 7.55 -18.93
N ALA A 34 6.60 7.73 -20.08
CA ALA A 34 5.17 7.38 -20.23
C ALA A 34 4.88 5.96 -20.81
N VAL A 35 5.90 5.13 -21.11
CA VAL A 35 5.72 3.92 -21.94
C VAL A 35 5.80 2.59 -21.15
N SER A 36 6.26 2.58 -19.89
CA SER A 36 6.67 1.32 -19.24
C SER A 36 5.68 0.68 -18.24
N TYR A 37 4.46 1.21 -18.06
CA TYR A 37 3.53 0.75 -17.01
C TYR A 37 2.17 0.17 -17.48
N SER A 38 1.98 -0.04 -18.80
CA SER A 38 0.66 -0.44 -19.35
C SER A 38 0.54 -1.89 -19.86
N GLN A 39 1.56 -2.75 -19.62
CA GLN A 39 1.51 -4.16 -20.06
C GLN A 39 2.11 -5.15 -19.04
N CYS A 40 1.36 -5.43 -17.97
CA CYS A 40 1.20 -6.80 -17.45
C CYS A 40 0.03 -6.92 -16.46
N VAL A 41 -1.21 -6.70 -16.92
CA VAL A 41 -2.42 -7.07 -16.16
C VAL A 41 -3.14 -8.20 -16.88
N GLN A 42 -2.49 -9.36 -16.91
CA GLN A 42 -3.19 -10.63 -17.18
C GLN A 42 -3.45 -11.33 -15.86
N SER A 43 -4.68 -11.16 -15.36
CA SER A 43 -5.18 -11.88 -14.21
C SER A 43 -5.26 -13.38 -14.55
N LEU A 44 -4.49 -14.20 -13.84
CA LEU A 44 -4.61 -15.66 -13.85
C LEU A 44 -5.93 -16.06 -13.16
N LYS A 45 -7.04 -15.97 -13.89
CA LYS A 45 -8.33 -16.54 -13.48
C LYS A 45 -8.35 -18.04 -13.72
N VAL A 46 -8.09 -18.82 -12.67
CA VAL A 46 -8.43 -20.26 -12.67
C VAL A 46 -9.92 -20.40 -12.40
N SER A 47 -10.68 -20.75 -13.44
CA SER A 47 -12.12 -21.04 -13.30
C SER A 47 -12.31 -22.48 -12.80
N LEU A 48 -12.72 -22.63 -11.54
CA LEU A 48 -13.15 -23.92 -11.01
C LEU A 48 -14.63 -24.16 -11.34
N THR A 49 -14.88 -24.67 -12.55
CA THR A 49 -16.19 -25.20 -12.97
C THR A 49 -16.07 -26.70 -13.19
N GLY A 50 -16.51 -27.48 -12.20
CA GLY A 50 -16.43 -28.95 -12.20
C GLY A 50 -17.50 -29.53 -11.28
N SER A 51 -18.75 -29.42 -11.69
CA SER A 51 -19.84 -30.20 -11.10
C SER A 51 -19.75 -31.63 -11.63
N ASP A 52 -19.55 -32.61 -10.76
CA ASP A 52 -20.13 -33.94 -10.99
C ASP A 52 -20.43 -34.65 -9.67
N ARG A 53 -21.60 -35.30 -9.62
CA ARG A 53 -22.00 -36.22 -8.55
C ARG A 53 -21.83 -37.63 -9.07
N CYS A 54 -21.20 -38.51 -8.31
CA CYS A 54 -21.53 -39.94 -8.33
C CYS A 54 -21.09 -40.65 -7.04
N ARG A 55 -21.62 -41.86 -6.85
CA ARG A 55 -21.65 -42.60 -5.57
C ARG A 55 -20.55 -43.66 -5.42
N ASP A 56 -20.24 -43.93 -4.16
CA ASP A 56 -19.91 -45.21 -3.51
C ASP A 56 -18.91 -46.24 -4.11
N ASN A 57 -18.07 -46.71 -3.17
CA ASN A 57 -17.51 -48.06 -2.98
C ASN A 57 -16.18 -48.53 -3.61
N ASP A 58 -15.47 -49.25 -2.72
CA ASP A 58 -14.46 -50.31 -2.88
C ASP A 58 -13.02 -50.05 -3.42
N MET A 59 -12.12 -49.91 -2.43
CA MET A 59 -10.96 -50.77 -2.16
C MET A 59 -10.10 -51.35 -3.33
N LYS A 60 -8.80 -50.97 -3.29
CA LYS A 60 -7.60 -51.65 -3.84
C LYS A 60 -7.48 -51.83 -5.37
N ARG A 61 -6.52 -51.09 -5.96
CA ARG A 61 -5.29 -51.68 -6.56
C ARG A 61 -4.27 -50.61 -6.97
N ASN A 62 -2.98 -50.99 -6.99
CA ASN A 62 -1.90 -50.17 -7.55
C ASN A 62 -2.16 -49.87 -9.03
N CYS A 63 -2.02 -48.60 -9.42
CA CYS A 63 -1.73 -48.22 -10.79
C CYS A 63 -0.61 -47.17 -10.78
N LEU A 64 0.53 -47.51 -11.38
CA LEU A 64 1.64 -46.60 -11.61
C LEU A 64 1.26 -45.63 -12.73
N VAL A 65 0.60 -44.52 -12.36
CA VAL A 65 0.34 -43.43 -13.29
C VAL A 65 1.55 -42.50 -13.28
N PHE A 66 2.35 -42.55 -14.34
CA PHE A 66 3.27 -41.47 -14.68
C PHE A 66 2.41 -40.23 -15.00
N ALA A 67 2.18 -39.40 -13.99
CA ALA A 67 1.56 -38.09 -14.18
C ALA A 67 2.55 -37.21 -14.95
N SER A 68 2.32 -37.12 -16.27
CA SER A 68 3.05 -36.23 -17.16
C SER A 68 3.15 -34.84 -16.56
N SER A 69 4.36 -34.29 -16.51
CA SER A 69 4.60 -32.92 -16.09
C SER A 69 3.72 -31.96 -16.90
N THR A 70 2.90 -31.17 -16.21
CA THR A 70 2.16 -30.06 -16.83
C THR A 70 3.17 -28.98 -17.22
N GLU A 71 3.54 -28.95 -18.50
CA GLU A 71 4.41 -27.92 -19.05
C GLU A 71 3.79 -26.54 -18.81
N SER A 72 4.45 -25.74 -17.98
CA SER A 72 4.07 -24.34 -17.79
C SER A 72 4.38 -23.60 -19.10
N ASN A 73 3.33 -23.05 -19.73
CA ASN A 73 3.42 -22.22 -20.93
C ASN A 73 4.04 -20.85 -20.59
N SER A 74 5.29 -20.88 -20.14
CA SER A 74 6.10 -19.73 -19.75
C SER A 74 6.75 -19.16 -21.00
N ASN A 75 6.51 -17.88 -21.25
CA ASN A 75 7.13 -17.19 -22.39
C ASN A 75 8.67 -17.24 -22.19
N PRO A 76 9.43 -17.91 -23.08
CA PRO A 76 10.87 -18.11 -22.89
C PRO A 76 11.66 -16.79 -22.86
N VAL A 77 11.14 -15.75 -23.51
CA VAL A 77 11.72 -14.40 -23.44
C VAL A 77 11.55 -13.81 -22.04
N LEU A 78 10.41 -14.02 -21.38
CA LEU A 78 10.19 -13.57 -20.00
C LEU A 78 11.08 -14.35 -19.03
N GLN A 79 11.17 -15.67 -19.17
CA GLN A 79 12.06 -16.50 -18.36
C GLN A 79 13.52 -16.03 -18.46
N SER A 80 14.02 -15.79 -19.68
CA SER A 80 15.37 -15.25 -19.91
C SER A 80 15.63 -13.86 -19.29
N LYS A 81 14.57 -13.07 -19.02
CA LYS A 81 14.68 -11.78 -18.34
C LYS A 81 14.71 -11.97 -16.82
N VAL A 82 13.89 -12.89 -16.31
CA VAL A 82 13.90 -13.27 -14.88
C VAL A 82 15.25 -13.84 -14.50
N ASP A 83 15.79 -14.80 -15.25
CA ASP A 83 17.10 -15.39 -14.95
C ASP A 83 18.22 -14.35 -14.95
N ARG A 84 18.29 -13.47 -15.96
CA ARG A 84 19.26 -12.35 -15.98
C ARG A 84 19.10 -11.38 -14.81
N LEU A 85 17.90 -11.21 -14.26
CA LEU A 85 17.68 -10.40 -13.07
C LEU A 85 18.18 -11.14 -11.82
N LEU A 86 17.84 -12.42 -11.67
CA LEU A 86 18.28 -13.28 -10.57
C LEU A 86 19.80 -13.45 -10.50
N ASP A 87 20.46 -13.58 -11.65
CA ASP A 87 21.91 -13.70 -11.78
C ASP A 87 22.64 -12.37 -11.51
N SER A 88 21.91 -11.26 -11.49
CA SER A 88 22.45 -9.93 -11.19
C SER A 88 22.32 -9.52 -9.71
N VAL A 89 21.70 -10.36 -8.88
CA VAL A 89 21.64 -10.18 -7.43
C VAL A 89 22.95 -10.67 -6.81
N LYS A 90 23.49 -9.88 -5.89
CA LYS A 90 24.75 -10.14 -5.17
C LYS A 90 24.44 -11.01 -3.95
N TRP A 91 24.38 -12.32 -4.17
CA TRP A 91 24.18 -13.31 -3.11
C TRP A 91 25.43 -13.42 -2.20
N ASP A 92 25.23 -13.64 -0.90
CA ASP A 92 26.29 -13.89 0.07
C ASP A 92 26.99 -15.25 -0.16
N ASN A 93 27.99 -15.57 0.67
CA ASN A 93 28.73 -16.84 0.58
C ASN A 93 27.90 -18.10 0.89
N LYS A 94 26.61 -17.96 1.24
CA LYS A 94 25.63 -19.04 1.44
C LYS A 94 24.52 -19.01 0.38
N GLY A 95 24.64 -18.16 -0.64
CA GLY A 95 23.63 -17.99 -1.68
C GLY A 95 22.40 -17.19 -1.23
N LEU A 96 22.54 -16.32 -0.24
CA LEU A 96 21.44 -15.57 0.38
C LEU A 96 21.59 -14.04 0.21
N ALA A 97 20.46 -13.37 0.07
CA ALA A 97 20.32 -11.91 0.18
C ALA A 97 19.35 -11.58 1.32
N VAL A 98 19.41 -10.35 1.84
CA VAL A 98 18.41 -9.86 2.79
C VAL A 98 17.13 -9.51 2.03
N ALA A 99 15.98 -9.94 2.53
CA ALA A 99 14.67 -9.62 1.97
C ALA A 99 13.79 -8.96 3.03
N ILE A 100 13.33 -7.73 2.75
CA ILE A 100 12.54 -6.89 3.65
C ILE A 100 11.13 -6.78 3.08
N ALA A 101 10.11 -7.20 3.83
CA ALA A 101 8.72 -6.97 3.46
C ALA A 101 8.26 -5.60 3.98
N GLN A 102 7.68 -4.78 3.11
CA GLN A 102 7.16 -3.45 3.44
C GLN A 102 5.68 -3.34 3.03
N ASN A 103 4.86 -2.74 3.89
CA ASN A 103 3.47 -2.43 3.55
C ASN A 103 3.45 -1.27 2.54
N VAL A 104 2.86 -1.56 1.38
CA VAL A 104 2.66 -0.64 0.24
C VAL A 104 1.86 0.62 0.56
N ASP A 105 0.91 0.55 1.49
CA ASP A 105 0.04 1.67 1.86
C ASP A 105 0.61 2.43 3.06
N THR A 106 1.03 1.72 4.12
CA THR A 106 1.48 2.39 5.36
C THR A 106 2.96 2.78 5.36
N GLY A 107 3.75 2.21 4.46
CA GLY A 107 5.22 2.32 4.44
C GLY A 107 5.92 1.54 5.56
N ALA A 108 5.18 0.90 6.48
CA ALA A 108 5.75 0.17 7.60
C ALA A 108 6.57 -1.03 7.14
N ILE A 109 7.76 -1.21 7.72
CA ILE A 109 8.52 -2.45 7.57
C ILE A 109 7.79 -3.54 8.36
N LEU A 110 7.37 -4.60 7.67
CA LEU A 110 6.55 -5.67 8.23
C LEU A 110 7.42 -6.74 8.89
N MET A 111 8.44 -7.21 8.18
CA MET A 111 9.39 -8.22 8.65
C MET A 111 10.65 -8.26 7.76
N GLN A 112 11.73 -8.83 8.29
CA GLN A 112 12.90 -9.22 7.52
C GLN A 112 13.02 -10.74 7.47
N GLY A 113 13.43 -11.26 6.32
CA GLY A 113 13.84 -12.64 6.10
C GLY A 113 15.05 -12.70 5.17
N PHE A 114 15.47 -13.91 4.83
CA PHE A 114 16.49 -14.14 3.81
C PHE A 114 15.80 -14.66 2.55
N ALA A 115 16.35 -14.37 1.37
CA ALA A 115 15.95 -14.99 0.12
C ALA A 115 17.18 -15.66 -0.52
N ASN A 116 17.00 -16.81 -1.14
CA ASN A 116 17.93 -17.35 -2.13
C ASN A 116 17.36 -17.10 -3.54
N ARG A 117 18.10 -17.51 -4.59
CA ARG A 117 17.65 -17.40 -6.00
C ARG A 117 16.23 -17.93 -6.22
N ASP A 118 15.91 -19.08 -5.64
CA ASP A 118 14.60 -19.74 -5.80
C ASP A 118 13.47 -19.02 -5.04
N ALA A 119 13.74 -18.49 -3.85
CA ALA A 119 12.77 -17.70 -3.10
C ALA A 119 12.39 -16.41 -3.84
N LEU A 120 13.36 -15.74 -4.47
CA LEU A 120 13.10 -14.57 -5.30
C LEU A 120 12.34 -14.95 -6.59
N ALA A 121 12.72 -16.03 -7.27
CA ALA A 121 12.00 -16.57 -8.44
C ALA A 121 10.53 -16.95 -8.11
N THR A 122 10.32 -17.57 -6.95
CA THR A 122 8.99 -17.92 -6.43
C THR A 122 8.19 -16.67 -6.09
N THR A 123 8.81 -15.64 -5.54
CA THR A 123 8.15 -14.36 -5.22
C THR A 123 7.73 -13.62 -6.50
N ILE A 124 8.59 -13.58 -7.52
CA ILE A 124 8.30 -13.00 -8.84
C ILE A 124 7.09 -13.69 -9.50
N SER A 125 7.06 -15.02 -9.49
CA SER A 125 6.02 -15.80 -10.16
C SER A 125 4.70 -15.87 -9.39
N SER A 126 4.73 -16.12 -8.09
CA SER A 126 3.54 -16.27 -7.25
C SER A 126 2.93 -14.94 -6.79
N ARG A 127 3.71 -13.85 -6.85
CA ARG A 127 3.37 -12.52 -6.30
C ARG A 127 3.03 -12.57 -4.81
N LYS A 128 3.61 -13.52 -4.08
CA LYS A 128 3.56 -13.65 -2.61
C LYS A 128 4.97 -13.66 -2.04
N ALA A 129 5.17 -13.04 -0.88
CA ALA A 129 6.50 -12.96 -0.27
C ALA A 129 7.03 -14.34 0.15
N THR A 130 7.96 -14.88 -0.63
CA THR A 130 8.66 -16.14 -0.35
C THR A 130 10.07 -15.86 0.15
N PHE A 131 10.42 -16.53 1.25
CA PHE A 131 11.70 -16.45 1.93
C PHE A 131 12.38 -17.83 1.97
N TYR A 132 13.68 -17.84 2.25
CA TYR A 132 14.48 -19.02 2.53
C TYR A 132 14.75 -19.16 4.03
N SER A 133 14.33 -20.28 4.61
CA SER A 133 14.47 -20.56 6.04
C SER A 133 15.84 -21.17 6.34
N ARG A 134 16.81 -20.35 6.77
CA ARG A 134 18.20 -20.77 7.06
C ARG A 134 18.34 -21.97 8.02
N SER A 135 17.39 -22.15 8.94
CA SER A 135 17.39 -23.26 9.92
C SER A 135 16.72 -24.55 9.41
N ARG A 136 15.82 -24.44 8.41
CA ARG A 136 15.10 -25.57 7.82
C ARG A 136 15.60 -25.93 6.41
N SER A 137 16.54 -25.16 5.88
CA SER A 137 17.10 -25.24 4.53
C SER A 137 16.04 -25.39 3.42
N THR A 138 14.94 -24.65 3.55
CA THR A 138 13.77 -24.78 2.65
C THR A 138 13.10 -23.43 2.38
N LEU A 139 12.35 -23.37 1.29
CA LEU A 139 11.49 -22.24 0.95
C LEU A 139 10.30 -22.15 1.92
N TRP A 140 9.83 -20.93 2.14
CA TRP A 140 8.67 -20.64 2.97
C TRP A 140 7.98 -19.37 2.46
N THR A 141 6.73 -19.49 1.99
CA THR A 141 5.91 -18.34 1.64
C THR A 141 5.19 -17.85 2.88
N LYS A 142 5.36 -16.57 3.22
CA LYS A 142 4.68 -15.97 4.36
C LYS A 142 3.17 -16.10 4.15
N GLY A 143 2.50 -16.75 5.10
CA GLY A 143 1.05 -16.99 5.08
C GLY A 143 0.62 -18.44 4.82
N GLU A 144 1.50 -19.34 4.37
CA GLU A 144 1.14 -20.74 4.05
C GLU A 144 0.36 -21.47 5.16
N THR A 145 0.72 -21.26 6.43
CA THR A 145 0.02 -21.86 7.58
C THR A 145 -1.04 -20.93 8.19
N SER A 146 -0.79 -19.62 8.21
CA SER A 146 -1.59 -18.64 8.96
C SER A 146 -2.64 -17.91 8.13
N GLN A 147 -2.68 -18.13 6.82
CA GLN A 147 -3.41 -17.37 5.79
C GLN A 147 -3.10 -15.86 5.67
N ASN A 148 -2.45 -15.26 6.67
CA ASN A 148 -1.87 -13.91 6.58
C ASN A 148 -0.69 -13.85 5.57
N PHE A 149 -0.99 -13.85 4.27
CA PHE A 149 -0.02 -13.65 3.19
C PHE A 149 0.46 -12.19 3.12
N ILE A 150 1.54 -11.96 2.36
CA ILE A 150 1.94 -10.63 1.90
C ILE A 150 1.92 -10.68 0.37
N ASN A 151 0.94 -10.03 -0.23
CA ASN A 151 0.74 -9.98 -1.67
C ASN A 151 1.62 -8.87 -2.28
N VAL A 152 2.66 -9.30 -3.00
CA VAL A 152 3.73 -8.44 -3.51
C VAL A 152 3.25 -7.70 -4.75
N GLN A 153 3.26 -6.37 -4.67
CA GLN A 153 2.95 -5.46 -5.78
C GLN A 153 4.22 -5.09 -6.55
N ASP A 154 5.37 -4.93 -5.90
CA ASP A 154 6.63 -4.68 -6.58
C ASP A 154 7.84 -5.24 -5.80
N ILE A 155 8.97 -5.39 -6.51
CA ILE A 155 10.21 -5.90 -5.95
C ILE A 155 11.34 -4.95 -6.33
N PHE A 156 11.99 -4.35 -5.32
CA PHE A 156 13.14 -3.48 -5.52
C PHE A 156 14.42 -4.18 -5.08
N LEU A 157 15.50 -3.98 -5.84
CA LEU A 157 16.87 -4.26 -5.41
C LEU A 157 17.50 -2.94 -4.97
N ASP A 158 18.41 -2.99 -4.01
CA ASP A 158 19.24 -1.84 -3.66
C ASP A 158 20.38 -1.60 -4.69
N CYS A 159 21.23 -0.62 -4.42
CA CYS A 159 22.16 -0.08 -5.43
C CYS A 159 23.30 -1.03 -5.78
N ASP A 160 23.81 -1.84 -4.84
CA ASP A 160 24.79 -2.90 -5.06
C ASP A 160 24.19 -4.33 -5.04
N ARG A 161 22.86 -4.43 -4.89
CA ARG A 161 22.00 -5.60 -5.15
C ARG A 161 22.18 -6.77 -4.18
N ASP A 162 22.54 -6.52 -2.92
CA ASP A 162 22.54 -7.55 -1.86
C ASP A 162 21.35 -7.45 -0.87
N SER A 163 20.50 -6.43 -1.02
CA SER A 163 19.23 -6.30 -0.32
C SER A 163 18.04 -6.18 -1.28
N ILE A 164 16.91 -6.75 -0.86
CA ILE A 164 15.67 -6.85 -1.63
C ILE A 164 14.52 -6.27 -0.80
N ILE A 165 13.70 -5.41 -1.37
CA ILE A 165 12.42 -4.98 -0.80
C ILE A 165 11.27 -5.69 -1.54
N TYR A 166 10.46 -6.42 -0.80
CA TYR A 166 9.15 -6.91 -1.23
C TYR A 166 8.08 -5.89 -0.81
N LEU A 167 7.66 -5.03 -1.73
CA LEU A 167 6.62 -4.03 -1.48
C LEU A 167 5.24 -4.67 -1.72
N GLY A 168 4.42 -4.79 -0.68
CA GLY A 168 3.19 -5.57 -0.77
C GLY A 168 2.10 -5.22 0.24
N LYS A 169 0.93 -5.84 0.09
CA LYS A 169 -0.23 -5.70 0.99
C LYS A 169 -0.34 -6.96 1.86
N PRO A 170 -0.30 -6.85 3.21
CA PRO A 170 -0.57 -7.99 4.07
C PRO A 170 -2.07 -8.30 4.16
N ASP A 171 -2.44 -9.58 4.18
CA ASP A 171 -3.84 -10.05 4.34
C ASP A 171 -4.29 -10.16 5.81
N GLY A 172 -3.41 -9.82 6.75
CA GLY A 172 -3.61 -9.92 8.19
C GLY A 172 -2.32 -9.60 8.95
N PRO A 173 -2.27 -9.79 10.29
CA PRO A 173 -1.07 -9.46 11.05
C PRO A 173 0.15 -10.27 10.57
N THR A 174 1.25 -9.57 10.30
CA THR A 174 2.49 -10.21 9.83
C THR A 174 3.10 -11.06 10.93
N CYS A 175 3.13 -10.55 12.16
CA CYS A 175 3.77 -11.22 13.28
C CYS A 175 2.86 -12.29 13.89
N HIS A 176 3.45 -13.39 14.34
CA HIS A 176 2.75 -14.47 15.04
C HIS A 176 2.17 -14.04 16.40
N THR A 177 2.56 -12.87 16.92
CA THR A 177 1.98 -12.25 18.13
C THR A 177 0.63 -11.57 17.88
N GLY A 178 0.18 -11.48 16.62
CA GLY A 178 -0.97 -10.66 16.23
C GLY A 178 -0.62 -9.20 15.91
N SER A 179 0.66 -8.80 16.03
CA SER A 179 1.13 -7.48 15.59
C SER A 179 1.20 -7.38 14.05
N GLU A 180 0.87 -6.20 13.51
CA GLU A 180 0.97 -5.89 12.08
C GLU A 180 2.41 -6.02 11.55
N THR A 181 3.39 -5.67 12.39
CA THR A 181 4.84 -5.74 12.13
C THR A 181 5.58 -6.54 13.20
N CYS A 182 6.73 -7.11 12.87
CA CYS A 182 7.69 -7.65 13.85
C CYS A 182 8.47 -6.55 14.61
N TYR A 183 8.45 -5.29 14.14
CA TYR A 183 9.20 -4.16 14.70
C TYR A 183 8.33 -3.35 15.69
N TYR A 184 7.95 -3.99 16.80
CA TYR A 184 7.06 -3.43 17.84
C TYR A 184 7.76 -3.06 19.15
N THR A 185 9.09 -3.20 19.23
CA THR A 185 9.90 -2.88 20.41
C THR A 185 10.91 -1.78 20.09
N SER A 186 10.73 -0.63 20.72
CA SER A 186 11.66 0.52 20.62
C SER A 186 12.84 0.36 21.56
N VAL A 187 14.06 0.47 21.04
CA VAL A 187 15.30 0.41 21.84
C VAL A 187 15.37 1.58 22.82
N LEU A 188 14.95 2.78 22.40
CA LEU A 188 14.95 3.96 23.27
C LEU A 188 13.94 3.87 24.41
N ASP A 189 12.86 3.09 24.25
CA ASP A 189 11.90 2.85 25.33
C ASP A 189 12.34 1.71 26.24
N ALA A 190 12.98 0.67 25.70
CA ALA A 190 13.61 -0.40 26.48
C ALA A 190 14.79 0.07 27.35
N LEU A 191 15.42 1.21 27.00
CA LEU A 191 16.50 1.85 27.77
C LEU A 191 15.99 2.83 28.83
N LYS A 192 14.67 3.04 28.97
CA LYS A 192 14.09 3.84 30.06
C LYS A 192 13.68 2.90 31.17
N ASP A 193 14.10 3.16 32.41
CA ASP A 193 13.68 2.41 33.62
C ASP A 193 12.21 2.65 34.02
N GLN A 194 11.35 3.06 33.08
CA GLN A 194 9.92 3.28 33.29
C GLN A 194 9.10 2.22 32.53
N PRO A 195 7.95 1.78 33.08
CA PRO A 195 7.09 0.83 32.40
C PRO A 195 6.62 1.40 31.06
N VAL A 196 7.05 0.77 29.96
CA VAL A 196 6.67 1.14 28.59
C VAL A 196 5.15 1.02 28.44
N GLN A 197 4.44 2.15 28.34
CA GLN A 197 3.00 2.16 28.10
C GLN A 197 2.69 1.97 26.61
N GLY A 198 2.53 0.71 26.21
CA GLY A 198 2.02 0.31 24.90
C GLY A 198 3.08 -0.07 23.87
N ASN A 199 2.62 -0.60 22.74
CA ASN A 199 3.49 -1.00 21.63
C ASN A 199 3.89 0.23 20.81
N ASN A 200 5.13 0.68 20.93
CA ASN A 200 5.69 1.72 20.05
C ASN A 200 6.11 1.08 18.72
N LEU A 201 5.13 0.90 17.82
CA LEU A 201 5.33 0.36 16.49
C LEU A 201 6.19 1.31 15.64
N ALA A 202 7.04 0.77 14.76
CA ALA A 202 7.78 1.54 13.77
C ALA A 202 6.84 2.12 12.68
N MET A 203 6.11 3.17 13.02
CA MET A 203 5.10 3.85 12.19
C MET A 203 5.59 5.18 11.62
N THR A 204 5.00 5.59 10.50
CA THR A 204 5.16 6.95 9.96
C THR A 204 4.23 7.94 10.68
N THR A 205 4.56 9.24 10.62
CA THR A 205 3.88 10.31 11.39
C THR A 205 2.36 10.29 11.29
N LEU A 206 1.79 10.01 10.10
CA LEU A 206 0.34 10.00 9.88
C LEU A 206 -0.36 8.85 10.63
N TYR A 207 0.29 7.68 10.72
CA TYR A 207 -0.25 6.52 11.46
C TYR A 207 -0.02 6.66 12.97
N SER A 208 1.07 7.29 13.40
CA SER A 208 1.26 7.70 14.80
C SER A 208 0.15 8.67 15.24
N LEU A 209 -0.28 9.58 14.35
CA LEU A 209 -1.44 10.44 14.57
C LEU A 209 -2.75 9.65 14.64
N GLU A 210 -3.00 8.70 13.74
CA GLU A 210 -4.17 7.82 13.78
C GLU A 210 -4.29 7.05 15.11
N SER A 211 -3.19 6.46 15.56
CA SER A 211 -3.09 5.77 16.85
C SER A 211 -3.38 6.73 18.02
N THR A 212 -2.81 7.93 18.00
CA THR A 212 -3.06 8.97 19.01
C THR A 212 -4.53 9.41 19.06
N ILE A 213 -5.17 9.60 17.89
CA ILE A 213 -6.60 9.95 17.81
C ILE A 213 -7.45 8.80 18.34
N SER A 214 -7.12 7.56 17.99
CA SER A 214 -7.82 6.35 18.44
C SER A 214 -7.75 6.16 19.96
N GLN A 215 -6.57 6.37 20.57
CA GLN A 215 -6.41 6.38 22.03
C GLN A 215 -7.27 7.48 22.68
N ARG A 216 -7.31 8.69 22.10
CA ARG A 216 -8.17 9.79 22.59
C ARG A 216 -9.66 9.51 22.36
N LYS A 217 -10.04 8.77 21.31
CA LYS A 217 -11.42 8.27 21.10
C LYS A 217 -11.82 7.30 22.20
N ALA A 218 -10.95 6.36 22.57
CA ALA A 218 -11.19 5.37 23.62
C ALA A 218 -11.17 5.93 25.06
N ALA A 219 -10.36 6.96 25.35
CA ALA A 219 -10.19 7.48 26.70
C ALA A 219 -11.48 7.96 27.39
N SER A 220 -11.65 7.60 28.67
CA SER A 220 -12.82 7.93 29.52
C SER A 220 -12.99 9.43 29.78
N LYS A 221 -14.22 9.87 30.06
CA LYS A 221 -14.61 11.29 30.28
C LYS A 221 -14.22 11.86 31.66
N ASN A 222 -13.08 11.46 32.24
CA ASN A 222 -12.65 11.97 33.54
C ASN A 222 -11.90 13.30 33.36
N GLY A 223 -12.63 14.42 33.53
CA GLY A 223 -12.09 15.78 33.46
C GLY A 223 -12.48 16.53 32.17
N LYS A 224 -11.82 17.67 31.92
CA LYS A 224 -12.07 18.52 30.75
C LYS A 224 -11.71 17.75 29.47
N PRO A 225 -12.61 17.63 28.47
CA PRO A 225 -12.32 16.88 27.26
C PRO A 225 -11.15 17.50 26.48
N SER A 226 -10.26 16.65 25.95
CA SER A 226 -9.20 17.08 25.04
C SER A 226 -9.77 17.68 23.76
N TRP A 227 -8.97 18.45 23.01
CA TRP A 227 -9.40 19.05 21.73
C TRP A 227 -9.98 18.01 20.77
N THR A 228 -9.26 16.90 20.59
CA THR A 228 -9.71 15.74 19.81
C THR A 228 -11.05 15.19 20.32
N LYS A 229 -11.24 15.05 21.64
CA LYS A 229 -12.49 14.56 22.22
C LYS A 229 -13.65 15.55 22.01
N ARG A 230 -13.40 16.86 22.05
CA ARG A 230 -14.41 17.90 21.74
C ARG A 230 -14.87 17.78 20.28
N LEU A 231 -13.93 17.66 19.34
CA LEU A 231 -14.23 17.44 17.91
C LEU A 231 -15.03 16.14 17.67
N LEU A 232 -14.65 15.03 18.31
CA LEU A 232 -15.36 13.75 18.22
C LEU A 232 -16.77 13.77 18.83
N LEU A 233 -17.10 14.76 19.68
CA LEU A 233 -18.42 14.92 20.29
C LEU A 233 -19.31 15.94 19.56
N ASP A 234 -18.74 16.80 18.71
CA ASP A 234 -19.46 17.82 17.96
C ASP A 234 -19.09 17.78 16.47
N SER A 235 -19.88 17.03 15.70
CA SER A 235 -19.73 16.91 14.26
C SER A 235 -19.93 18.23 13.50
N LYS A 236 -20.65 19.22 14.06
CA LYS A 236 -20.81 20.54 13.42
C LYS A 236 -19.53 21.33 13.55
N LEU A 237 -18.95 21.37 14.76
CA LEU A 237 -17.65 22.00 15.01
C LEU A 237 -16.55 21.34 14.16
N LEU A 238 -16.51 20.01 14.09
CA LEU A 238 -15.53 19.28 13.28
C LEU A 238 -15.65 19.63 11.78
N CYS A 239 -16.87 19.59 11.21
CA CYS A 239 -17.08 20.00 9.82
C CYS A 239 -16.81 21.49 9.57
N SER A 240 -16.97 22.35 10.58
CA SER A 240 -16.60 23.76 10.50
C SER A 240 -15.09 23.92 10.41
N LYS A 241 -14.34 23.31 11.35
CA LYS A 241 -12.86 23.34 11.34
C LYS A 241 -12.30 22.81 10.02
N ILE A 242 -12.75 21.66 9.52
CA ILE A 242 -12.27 21.09 8.24
C ILE A 242 -12.42 22.08 7.06
N ARG A 243 -13.49 22.89 7.04
CA ARG A 243 -13.71 23.89 5.99
C ARG A 243 -12.85 25.14 6.20
N GLU A 244 -12.67 25.55 7.44
CA GLU A 244 -11.81 26.66 7.84
C GLU A 244 -10.35 26.39 7.45
N GLU A 245 -9.74 25.28 7.87
CA GLU A 245 -8.33 25.02 7.54
C GLU A 245 -8.13 24.80 6.03
N ALA A 246 -9.15 24.31 5.32
CA ALA A 246 -9.10 24.14 3.86
C ALA A 246 -9.21 25.47 3.11
N ASP A 247 -9.88 26.47 3.69
CA ASP A 247 -9.93 27.84 3.19
C ASP A 247 -8.61 28.56 3.51
N GLU A 248 -8.09 28.44 4.74
CA GLU A 248 -6.78 28.98 5.14
C GLU A 248 -5.65 28.41 4.27
N LEU A 249 -5.66 27.10 3.97
CA LEU A 249 -4.72 26.47 3.03
C LEU A 249 -4.79 27.06 1.61
N CYS A 250 -5.98 27.40 1.11
CA CYS A 250 -6.12 28.07 -0.18
C CYS A 250 -5.57 29.51 -0.11
N ARG A 251 -5.87 30.21 0.99
CA ARG A 251 -5.46 31.59 1.20
C ARG A 251 -3.95 31.75 1.34
N THR A 252 -3.20 30.74 1.80
CA THR A 252 -1.73 30.82 1.80
C THR A 252 -1.15 31.03 0.40
N LEU A 253 -1.82 30.50 -0.65
CA LEU A 253 -1.46 30.74 -2.04
C LEU A 253 -1.97 32.09 -2.56
N GLU A 254 -3.22 32.46 -2.24
CA GLU A 254 -3.86 33.69 -2.71
C GLU A 254 -3.21 34.96 -2.14
N GLU A 255 -2.78 34.91 -0.88
CA GLU A 255 -2.11 36.00 -0.17
C GLU A 255 -0.58 35.94 -0.31
N ASN A 256 -0.05 34.95 -1.05
CA ASN A 256 1.38 34.71 -1.28
C ASN A 256 2.16 34.63 0.05
N GLU A 257 1.66 33.82 0.97
CA GLU A 257 2.33 33.49 2.23
C GLU A 257 3.51 32.52 2.00
N ASP A 258 4.30 32.27 3.04
CA ASP A 258 5.47 31.39 2.94
C ASP A 258 5.14 29.88 3.06
N ASN A 259 6.11 29.06 2.64
CA ASN A 259 5.99 27.60 2.64
C ASN A 259 5.73 27.00 4.03
N SER A 260 6.20 27.63 5.12
CA SER A 260 5.97 27.15 6.49
C SER A 260 4.52 27.36 6.92
N ARG A 261 3.90 28.48 6.50
CA ARG A 261 2.47 28.72 6.76
C ARG A 261 1.60 27.75 5.97
N THR A 262 1.88 27.56 4.68
CA THR A 262 1.23 26.53 3.83
C THR A 262 1.36 25.12 4.43
N ALA A 263 2.53 24.77 4.97
CA ALA A 263 2.73 23.47 5.64
C ALA A 263 1.94 23.33 6.95
N SER A 264 1.74 24.43 7.69
CA SER A 264 0.90 24.46 8.90
C SER A 264 -0.57 24.19 8.54
N GLU A 265 -1.13 24.92 7.58
CA GLU A 265 -2.54 24.75 7.20
C GLU A 265 -2.83 23.37 6.62
N MET A 266 -1.90 22.84 5.81
CA MET A 266 -2.02 21.46 5.33
C MET A 266 -1.97 20.44 6.49
N ALA A 267 -1.18 20.68 7.53
CA ALA A 267 -1.13 19.82 8.71
C ALA A 267 -2.44 19.87 9.52
N ASP A 268 -3.07 21.04 9.64
CA ASP A 268 -4.36 21.19 10.33
C ASP A 268 -5.53 20.63 9.51
N VAL A 269 -5.52 20.76 8.18
CA VAL A 269 -6.42 20.02 7.27
C VAL A 269 -6.30 18.51 7.48
N LEU A 270 -5.08 17.97 7.45
CA LEU A 270 -4.83 16.54 7.67
C LEU A 270 -5.29 16.10 9.07
N TYR A 271 -4.98 16.86 10.11
CA TYR A 271 -5.39 16.56 11.48
C TYR A 271 -6.91 16.47 11.60
N HIS A 272 -7.66 17.47 11.16
CA HIS A 272 -9.11 17.48 11.28
C HIS A 272 -9.77 16.42 10.38
N ALA A 273 -9.24 16.17 9.17
CA ALA A 273 -9.69 15.07 8.33
C ALA A 273 -9.49 13.70 9.02
N MET A 274 -8.33 13.46 9.64
CA MET A 274 -8.05 12.22 10.39
C MET A 274 -8.97 12.04 11.60
N VAL A 275 -9.39 13.12 12.27
CA VAL A 275 -10.42 13.06 13.33
C VAL A 275 -11.79 12.67 12.78
N LEU A 276 -12.15 13.11 11.57
CA LEU A 276 -13.37 12.70 10.89
C LEU A 276 -13.33 11.23 10.46
N LEU A 277 -12.20 10.74 9.94
CA LEU A 277 -12.01 9.31 9.62
C LEU A 277 -12.19 8.45 10.88
N ALA A 278 -11.55 8.83 11.98
CA ALA A 278 -11.71 8.16 13.27
C ALA A 278 -13.14 8.24 13.83
N LEU A 279 -13.90 9.32 13.57
CA LEU A 279 -15.33 9.40 13.93
C LEU A 279 -16.20 8.46 13.09
N LYS A 280 -15.79 8.18 11.85
CA LYS A 280 -16.48 7.30 10.90
C LYS A 280 -16.01 5.84 10.94
N ASP A 281 -15.01 5.53 11.78
CA ASP A 281 -14.35 4.23 11.86
C ASP A 281 -13.75 3.76 10.52
N VAL A 282 -13.25 4.72 9.73
CA VAL A 282 -12.47 4.49 8.49
C VAL A 282 -10.98 4.64 8.83
N LYS A 283 -10.14 3.70 8.40
CA LYS A 283 -8.69 3.77 8.57
C LYS A 283 -8.01 4.65 7.51
N ALA A 284 -6.89 5.26 7.87
CA ALA A 284 -6.01 5.97 6.93
C ALA A 284 -5.51 5.05 5.81
N GLU A 285 -5.27 3.77 6.11
CA GLU A 285 -4.87 2.76 5.13
C GLU A 285 -5.91 2.57 4.00
N GLU A 286 -7.21 2.67 4.30
CA GLU A 286 -8.27 2.58 3.30
C GLU A 286 -8.27 3.80 2.36
N VAL A 287 -7.97 4.99 2.90
CA VAL A 287 -7.84 6.22 2.10
C VAL A 287 -6.62 6.15 1.18
N LEU A 288 -5.48 5.66 1.68
CA LEU A 288 -4.29 5.47 0.86
C LEU A 288 -4.47 4.39 -0.21
N GLU A 289 -5.20 3.31 0.08
CA GLU A 289 -5.58 2.32 -0.93
C GLU A 289 -6.46 2.92 -2.04
N VAL A 290 -7.42 3.80 -1.68
CA VAL A 290 -8.23 4.55 -2.67
C VAL A 290 -7.37 5.48 -3.53
N LEU A 291 -6.37 6.16 -2.94
CA LEU A 291 -5.42 6.98 -3.70
C LEU A 291 -4.54 6.14 -4.63
N ARG A 292 -3.99 5.01 -4.15
CA ARG A 292 -3.17 4.09 -4.95
C ARG A 292 -3.93 3.53 -6.15
N LYS A 293 -5.23 3.22 -6.00
CA LYS A 293 -6.09 2.80 -7.12
C LYS A 293 -6.22 3.87 -8.21
N ARG A 294 -6.14 5.16 -7.85
CA ARG A 294 -6.20 6.30 -8.81
C ARG A 294 -4.88 6.55 -9.53
N PHE A 295 -3.73 6.08 -9.05
CA PHE A 295 -2.45 6.29 -9.75
C PHE A 295 -2.40 5.57 -11.12
N SER A 296 -3.14 4.46 -11.27
CA SER A 296 -3.20 3.66 -12.48
C SER A 296 -4.37 4.01 -13.42
N GLN A 297 -5.16 5.04 -13.11
CA GLN A 297 -6.28 5.52 -13.93
C GLN A 297 -6.10 7.02 -14.18
N SER A 298 -6.19 7.47 -15.43
CA SER A 298 -6.24 8.92 -15.67
C SER A 298 -7.51 9.51 -15.04
N GLY A 299 -7.45 10.76 -14.57
CA GLY A 299 -8.62 11.45 -14.01
C GLY A 299 -9.78 11.68 -15.01
N ILE A 300 -9.61 11.30 -16.27
CA ILE A 300 -10.64 11.26 -17.31
C ILE A 300 -11.33 9.88 -17.34
N GLU A 301 -10.57 8.80 -17.16
CA GLU A 301 -11.11 7.43 -17.10
C GLU A 301 -11.89 7.19 -15.82
N GLU A 302 -11.38 7.64 -14.66
CA GLU A 302 -12.05 7.52 -13.35
C GLU A 302 -13.41 8.26 -13.32
N LYS A 303 -13.49 9.42 -14.00
CA LYS A 303 -14.75 10.15 -14.19
C LYS A 303 -15.72 9.39 -15.10
N ARG A 304 -15.24 8.73 -16.16
CA ARG A 304 -16.09 7.95 -17.07
C ARG A 304 -16.71 6.73 -16.37
N SER A 305 -15.95 6.01 -15.55
CA SER A 305 -16.48 4.85 -14.82
C SER A 305 -17.58 5.21 -13.82
N ARG A 306 -17.52 6.40 -13.19
CA ARG A 306 -18.58 6.89 -12.29
C ARG A 306 -19.89 7.23 -12.99
N VAL A 307 -19.85 7.60 -14.27
CA VAL A 307 -21.05 7.93 -15.05
C VAL A 307 -21.76 6.65 -15.55
N SER A 308 -21.08 5.51 -15.58
CA SER A 308 -21.66 4.20 -15.95
C SER A 308 -22.25 3.39 -14.79
N GLU A 309 -22.18 3.89 -13.55
CA GLU A 309 -22.71 3.22 -12.34
C GLU A 309 -23.99 3.90 -11.78
N ASN A 310 -24.46 4.97 -12.43
CA ASN A 310 -25.75 5.66 -12.15
C ASN A 310 -26.75 5.43 -13.29
#